data_AF-A0A7W4B3H6-F1
#
_entry.id   AF-A0A7W4B3H6-F1
#
_cell.length_a   1.000
_cell.length_b   1.000
_cell.length_c   1.000
_cell.angle_alpha   90.00
_cell.angle_beta   90.00
_cell.angle_gamma   90.00
#
_symmetry.space_group_name_H-M   'P 1'
#
loop_
_entity.id
_entity.type
_entity.pdbx_description
1 polymer ?
#
loop_
_entity_poly.entity_id
_entity_poly.type
_entity_poly.pdbx_seq_one_letter_code
_entity_poly.pdbx_strand_id
1 'polypeptide(L)'
;MADFTPDLVITVCDNAAGETCPLWLGQTLKLHWGLPDPTSIDAPDIDEQFSYVIEILENRIKALISLPLSAGIEAQKASLQSIASQFPLIQR
;
A
#
# COMPACT_ATOMS: atom_id res chain seq x y z
N MET A 1 -0.26 -16.88 -18.28
CA MET A 1 -0.02 -16.28 -16.94
C MET A 1 -1.05 -16.84 -15.95
N ALA A 2 -1.12 -18.16 -15.77
CA ALA A 2 -2.24 -18.79 -15.06
C ALA A 2 -1.98 -19.11 -13.57
N ASP A 3 -0.74 -19.03 -13.08
CA ASP A 3 -0.38 -19.50 -11.73
C ASP A 3 0.29 -18.44 -10.85
N PHE A 4 -0.17 -17.18 -10.88
CA PHE A 4 0.30 -16.18 -9.90
C PHE A 4 -0.69 -16.09 -8.74
N THR A 5 -0.31 -16.64 -7.59
CA THR A 5 -1.10 -16.61 -6.35
C THR A 5 -0.31 -15.85 -5.27
N PRO A 6 -0.46 -14.51 -5.17
CA PRO A 6 0.23 -13.74 -4.15
C PRO A 6 -0.27 -14.08 -2.75
N ASP A 7 0.60 -14.05 -1.75
CA ASP A 7 0.22 -14.20 -0.34
C ASP A 7 -0.41 -12.92 0.25
N LEU A 8 -0.01 -11.77 -0.29
CA LEU A 8 -0.46 -10.44 0.12
C LEU A 8 -0.54 -9.51 -1.10
N VAL A 9 -1.63 -8.74 -1.18
CA VAL A 9 -1.82 -7.66 -2.17
C VAL A 9 -2.02 -6.35 -1.42
N ILE A 10 -1.29 -5.31 -1.83
CA ILE A 10 -1.44 -3.95 -1.31
C ILE A 10 -1.76 -3.02 -2.48
N THR A 11 -2.93 -2.39 -2.46
CA THR A 11 -3.29 -1.31 -3.40
C THR A 11 -2.91 0.03 -2.80
N VAL A 12 -2.41 0.97 -3.60
CA VAL A 12 -1.80 2.22 -3.08
C VAL A 12 -2.50 3.50 -3.52
N CYS A 13 -3.27 3.48 -4.59
CA CYS A 13 -4.03 4.65 -5.05
C CYS A 13 -5.51 4.45 -4.72
N ASP A 14 -6.23 5.51 -4.37
CA ASP A 14 -7.69 5.46 -4.17
C ASP A 14 -8.40 4.96 -5.44
N ASN A 15 -7.86 5.30 -6.62
CA ASN A 15 -8.35 4.79 -7.89
C ASN A 15 -8.18 3.26 -7.98
N ALA A 16 -7.06 2.74 -7.49
CA ALA A 16 -6.80 1.29 -7.44
C ALA A 16 -7.59 0.56 -6.34
N ALA A 17 -8.07 1.27 -5.32
CA ALA A 17 -8.97 0.72 -4.30
C ALA A 17 -10.41 0.54 -4.81
N GLY A 18 -10.85 1.42 -5.71
CA GLY A 18 -12.18 1.39 -6.33
C GLY A 18 -12.29 0.43 -7.53
N GLU A 19 -11.17 -0.01 -8.09
CA GLU A 19 -11.14 -1.01 -9.15
C GLU A 19 -11.52 -2.40 -8.62
N THR A 20 -12.32 -3.13 -9.41
CA THR A 20 -12.66 -4.51 -9.06
C THR A 20 -11.38 -5.35 -9.09
N CYS A 21 -10.92 -5.75 -7.91
CA CYS A 21 -9.80 -6.68 -7.78
C CYS A 21 -10.06 -7.91 -8.68
N PRO A 22 -9.09 -8.32 -9.52
CA PRO A 22 -9.29 -9.46 -10.39
C PRO A 22 -9.71 -10.72 -9.63
N LEU A 23 -10.66 -11.48 -10.20
CA LEU A 23 -11.20 -12.71 -9.60
C LEU A 23 -10.13 -13.76 -9.26
N TRP A 24 -9.00 -13.78 -9.98
CA TRP A 24 -7.88 -14.71 -9.75
C TRP A 24 -7.12 -14.45 -8.43
N LEU A 25 -7.38 -13.33 -7.76
CA LEU A 25 -6.80 -13.03 -6.44
C LEU A 25 -7.48 -13.79 -5.28
N GLY A 26 -8.52 -14.59 -5.54
CA GLY A 26 -9.05 -15.60 -4.62
C GLY A 26 -9.07 -15.20 -3.14
N GLN A 27 -8.34 -15.98 -2.33
CA GLN A 27 -8.24 -15.88 -0.86
C GLN A 27 -7.04 -15.04 -0.37
N THR A 28 -6.31 -14.39 -1.27
CA THR A 28 -5.14 -13.56 -0.89
C THR A 28 -5.56 -12.43 0.05
N LEU A 29 -4.76 -12.17 1.10
CA LEU A 29 -4.98 -11.02 1.97
C LEU A 29 -4.80 -9.73 1.17
N LYS A 30 -5.78 -8.83 1.26
CA LYS A 30 -5.79 -7.55 0.55
C LYS A 30 -5.75 -6.40 1.54
N LEU A 31 -4.87 -5.44 1.30
CA LEU A 31 -4.74 -4.20 2.06
C LEU A 31 -4.80 -3.02 1.11
N HIS A 32 -5.18 -1.87 1.65
CA HIS A 32 -5.15 -0.62 0.93
C HIS A 32 -4.34 0.42 1.72
N TRP A 33 -3.36 1.02 1.06
CA TRP A 33 -2.51 2.10 1.56
C TRP A 33 -2.81 3.35 0.74
N GLY A 34 -3.92 4.03 1.03
CA GLY A 34 -4.28 5.27 0.33
C GLY A 34 -3.11 6.26 0.30
N LEU A 35 -2.76 6.68 -0.91
CA LEU A 35 -1.77 7.70 -1.24
C LEU A 35 -2.41 8.64 -2.28
N PRO A 36 -2.15 9.96 -2.17
CA PRO A 36 -2.60 10.90 -3.18
C PRO A 36 -1.88 10.60 -4.50
N ASP A 37 -2.58 10.81 -5.62
CA ASP A 37 -1.95 10.77 -6.93
C ASP A 37 -1.18 12.09 -7.15
N PRO A 38 0.17 12.07 -7.18
CA PRO A 38 0.98 13.29 -7.33
C PRO A 38 0.81 13.92 -8.72
N THR A 39 0.17 13.23 -9.67
CA THR A 39 -0.10 13.74 -11.02
C THR A 39 -1.51 14.35 -11.17
N SER A 40 -2.38 14.21 -10.16
CA SER A 40 -3.77 14.64 -10.25
C SER A 40 -3.96 16.17 -10.26
N ILE A 41 -2.91 16.94 -9.99
CA ILE A 41 -2.97 18.41 -9.95
C ILE A 41 -1.76 18.92 -10.73
N ASP A 42 -1.99 19.78 -11.73
CA ASP A 42 -0.93 20.61 -12.35
C ASP A 42 -0.43 21.61 -11.30
N ALA A 43 0.44 21.13 -10.41
CA ALA A 43 1.05 21.91 -9.36
C ALA A 43 2.49 22.28 -9.78
N PRO A 44 2.93 23.52 -9.52
CA PRO A 44 4.32 23.92 -9.76
C PRO A 44 5.33 23.07 -8.95
N ASP A 45 4.86 22.42 -7.88
CA ASP A 45 5.67 21.65 -6.92
C ASP A 45 5.50 20.13 -7.09
N ILE A 46 5.31 19.65 -8.33
CA ILE A 46 5.11 18.22 -8.62
C ILE A 46 6.22 17.34 -8.02
N ASP A 47 7.48 17.77 -8.09
CA ASP A 47 8.62 17.04 -7.52
C ASP A 47 8.52 16.89 -5.98
N GLU A 48 7.98 17.90 -5.29
CA GLU A 48 7.75 17.82 -3.84
C GLU A 48 6.63 16.83 -3.51
N GLN A 49 5.56 16.83 -4.30
CA GLN A 49 4.45 15.88 -4.14
C GLN A 49 4.90 14.43 -4.37
N PHE A 50 5.70 14.18 -5.42
CA PHE A 50 6.31 12.88 -5.65
C PHE A 50 7.21 12.46 -4.49
N SER A 51 8.10 13.36 -4.06
CA SER A 51 9.04 13.09 -2.97
C SER A 51 8.30 12.74 -1.67
N TYR A 52 7.22 13.46 -1.38
CA TYR A 52 6.35 13.20 -0.22
C TYR A 52 5.66 11.82 -0.29
N VAL A 53 5.08 11.46 -1.44
CA VAL A 53 4.45 10.14 -1.64
C VAL A 53 5.48 9.01 -1.51
N ILE A 54 6.68 9.20 -2.07
CA ILE A 54 7.79 8.25 -1.98
C ILE A 54 8.21 8.05 -0.53
N GLU A 55 8.40 9.12 0.24
CA GLU A 55 8.80 9.05 1.65
C GLU A 55 7.83 8.19 2.48
N ILE A 56 6.52 8.40 2.28
CA ILE A 56 5.48 7.65 2.99
C ILE A 56 5.49 6.18 2.57
N LEU A 57 5.57 5.91 1.27
CA LEU A 57 5.60 4.55 0.75
C LEU A 57 6.84 3.80 1.24
N GLU A 58 8.01 4.43 1.24
CA GLU A 58 9.23 3.86 1.78
C GLU A 58 9.10 3.50 3.26
N ASN A 59 8.53 4.38 4.07
CA ASN A 59 8.35 4.12 5.50
C ASN A 59 7.39 2.95 5.75
N ARG A 60 6.28 2.87 4.99
CA ARG A 60 5.34 1.74 5.05
C ARG A 60 5.99 0.43 4.61
N ILE A 61 6.80 0.45 3.54
CA ILE A 61 7.56 -0.74 3.08
C ILE A 61 8.59 -1.16 4.13
N LYS A 62 9.35 -0.21 4.71
CA LYS A 62 10.33 -0.49 5.78
C LYS A 62 9.65 -1.14 6.99
N ALA A 63 8.47 -0.68 7.39
CA ALA A 63 7.70 -1.32 8.44
C ALA A 63 7.22 -2.73 8.04
N LEU A 64 6.73 -2.92 6.81
CA LEU A 64 6.31 -4.22 6.29
C LEU A 64 7.44 -5.26 6.35
N ILE A 65 8.62 -4.92 5.85
CA ILE A 65 9.77 -5.85 5.83
C ILE A 65 10.36 -6.11 7.23
N SER A 66 10.06 -5.25 8.20
CA SER A 66 10.47 -5.43 9.60
C SER A 66 9.60 -6.41 10.38
N LEU A 67 8.42 -6.75 9.86
CA LEU A 67 7.54 -7.71 10.51
C LEU A 67 8.14 -9.13 10.42
N PRO A 68 8.06 -9.93 11.50
CA PRO A 68 8.47 -11.33 11.46
C PRO A 68 7.40 -12.16 10.72
N LEU A 69 7.42 -12.08 9.39
CA LEU A 69 6.49 -12.79 8.49
C LEU A 69 6.69 -14.32 8.52
N SER A 70 7.72 -14.82 9.20
CA SER A 70 7.91 -16.25 9.47
C SER A 70 6.77 -16.88 10.25
N ALA A 71 6.00 -16.09 11.00
CA ALA A 71 4.77 -16.53 11.67
C ALA A 71 3.56 -16.68 10.71
N GLY A 72 3.73 -16.31 9.43
CA GLY A 72 2.68 -16.31 8.42
C GLY A 72 1.91 -14.98 8.32
N ILE A 73 1.37 -14.71 7.13
CA ILE A 73 0.62 -13.47 6.83
C ILE A 73 -0.64 -13.33 7.71
N GLU A 74 -1.39 -14.41 7.93
CA GLU A 74 -2.61 -14.39 8.76
C GLU A 74 -2.33 -14.02 10.22
N ALA A 75 -1.25 -14.56 10.80
CA ALA A 75 -0.86 -14.23 12.18
C ALA A 75 -0.46 -12.76 12.33
N GLN A 76 0.02 -12.12 11.26
CA GLN A 76 0.44 -10.73 11.23
C GLN A 76 -0.62 -9.78 10.68
N LYS A 77 -1.84 -10.27 10.40
CA LYS A 77 -2.89 -9.47 9.76
C LYS A 77 -3.16 -8.14 10.45
N ALA A 78 -3.24 -8.12 11.78
CA ALA A 78 -3.46 -6.89 12.55
C ALA A 78 -2.28 -5.90 12.39
N SER A 79 -1.05 -6.40 12.48
CA SER A 79 0.17 -5.60 12.28
C SER A 79 0.19 -5.01 10.87
N LEU A 80 -0.06 -5.83 9.85
CA LEU A 80 -0.12 -5.44 8.45
C LEU A 80 -1.18 -4.37 8.17
N GLN A 81 -2.38 -4.53 8.74
CA GLN A 81 -3.48 -3.56 8.63
C GLN A 81 -3.14 -2.21 9.28
N SER A 82 -2.32 -2.21 10.33
CA SER A 82 -1.98 -0.99 11.07
C SER A 82 -0.90 -0.12 10.39
N ILE A 83 -0.12 -0.67 9.45
CA ILE A 83 1.05 0.03 8.86
C ILE A 83 0.65 1.39 8.25
N ALA A 84 -0.46 1.46 7.51
CA ALA A 84 -0.90 2.72 6.90
C ALA A 84 -1.19 3.80 7.96
N SER A 85 -1.78 3.42 9.09
CA SER A 85 -2.11 4.33 10.19
C SER A 85 -0.88 4.76 11.00
N GLN A 86 0.22 4.00 10.98
CA GLN A 86 1.49 4.37 11.60
C GLN A 86 2.22 5.46 10.81
N PHE A 87 2.01 5.49 9.48
CA PHE A 87 2.58 6.48 8.57
C PHE A 87 1.45 7.20 7.83
N PRO A 88 0.66 8.04 8.54
CA PRO A 88 -0.47 8.74 7.95
C PRO A 88 0.00 9.81 6.96
N LEU A 89 -0.88 10.14 6.01
CA LEU A 89 -0.71 11.34 5.19
C LEU A 89 -0.85 12.57 6.13
N ILE A 90 0.25 13.23 6.43
CA ILE A 90 0.24 14.51 7.15
C ILE A 90 0.11 15.62 6.11
N GLN A 91 -1.00 16.36 6.08
CA GLN A 91 -1.07 17.57 5.28
C GLN A 91 -0.04 18.57 5.84
N ARG A 92 0.99 18.88 5.04
CA ARG A 92 1.94 19.96 5.32
C ARG A 92 1.30 21.31 5.01
#